data_AF-A0A7K1UTX1-F1
#
_entry.id   AF-A0A7K1UTX1-F1
#
_cell.length_a   1.000
_cell.length_b   1.000
_cell.length_c   1.000
_cell.angle_alpha   90.00
_cell.angle_beta   90.00
_cell.angle_gamma   90.00
#
_symmetry.space_group_name_H-M   'P 1'
#
loop_
_entity.id
_entity.type
_entity.pdbx_description
1 polymer ?
#
loop_
_entity_poly.entity_id
_entity_poly.type
_entity_poly.pdbx_seq_one_letter_code
_entity_poly.pdbx_strand_id
1 'polypeptide(L)'
;MSMMRHLVEGQLAAALELVERRLDHDRVLGEHADGLPHRLRDWDRIEVTEDEAAAMATNGLPINPETYVTDPEFGRVGKELEARGIAVEYVDFAVSRLFGGAFRCSTQPLLRAD
;
A
#
# COMPACT_ATOMS: atom_id res chain seq x y z
N MET A 1 17.54 26.87 -0.16
CA MET A 1 16.39 27.08 0.76
C MET A 1 15.17 27.53 -0.03
N SER A 2 14.51 26.58 -0.71
CA SER A 2 13.23 26.82 -1.37
C SER A 2 12.35 25.59 -1.16
N MET A 3 11.42 25.73 -0.21
CA MET A 3 10.14 25.03 -0.09
C MET A 3 10.04 23.69 -0.82
N MET A 4 10.41 22.64 -0.08
CA MET A 4 9.91 21.28 -0.24
C MET A 4 8.39 21.34 -0.07
N ARG A 5 7.69 21.54 -1.19
CA ARG A 5 6.25 21.76 -1.23
C ARG A 5 5.55 20.54 -0.67
N HIS A 6 4.89 20.78 0.47
CA HIS A 6 3.78 20.04 1.02
C HIS A 6 3.00 19.24 -0.02
N LEU A 7 2.96 17.93 0.21
CA LEU A 7 1.79 17.06 0.05
C LEU A 7 2.10 15.77 0.82
N VAL A 8 1.98 15.86 2.16
CA VAL A 8 1.97 14.71 3.09
C VAL A 8 0.52 14.28 3.34
N GLU A 9 -0.40 14.58 2.42
CA GLU A 9 -1.82 14.26 2.55
C GLU A 9 -2.17 13.06 1.66
N GLY A 10 -2.26 11.88 2.28
CA GLY A 10 -3.12 10.78 1.80
C GLY A 10 -2.51 9.71 0.90
N GLN A 11 -1.19 9.67 0.69
CA GLN A 11 -0.64 9.03 -0.50
C GLN A 11 0.09 7.68 -0.33
N LEU A 12 0.24 7.13 0.88
CA LEU A 12 0.60 5.69 1.00
C LEU A 12 -0.59 4.76 0.66
N ALA A 13 -1.83 5.28 0.62
CA ALA A 13 -3.00 4.52 0.17
C ALA A 13 -3.06 4.34 -1.35
N ALA A 14 -2.49 5.28 -2.13
CA ALA A 14 -2.59 5.29 -3.59
C ALA A 14 -1.62 4.29 -4.27
N ALA A 15 -0.51 3.94 -3.62
CA ALA A 15 0.42 2.92 -4.15
C ALA A 15 -0.19 1.50 -4.10
N LEU A 16 -1.20 1.27 -3.24
CA LEU A 16 -1.77 -0.05 -2.98
C LEU A 16 -3.20 -0.21 -3.55
N GLU A 17 -3.80 0.86 -4.08
CA GLU A 17 -5.08 0.80 -4.81
C GLU A 17 -4.92 0.24 -6.24
N LEU A 18 -3.67 0.19 -6.75
CA LEU A 18 -3.34 -0.30 -8.08
C LEU A 18 -3.16 -1.83 -8.17
N VAL A 19 -2.87 -2.50 -7.05
CA VAL A 19 -2.61 -3.96 -7.03
C VAL A 19 -3.89 -4.78 -6.90
N GLU A 20 -4.92 -4.29 -6.19
CA GLU A 20 -6.15 -5.06 -5.91
C GLU A 20 -7.23 -5.00 -7.00
N ARG A 21 -7.03 -4.23 -8.08
CA ARG A 21 -8.03 -4.07 -9.16
C ARG A 21 -7.72 -4.82 -10.45
N ARG A 22 -6.92 -5.90 -10.37
CA ARG A 22 -6.66 -6.81 -11.51
C ARG A 22 -7.73 -7.89 -11.72
N LEU A 23 -8.79 -7.91 -10.89
CA LEU A 23 -9.87 -8.90 -10.97
C LEU A 23 -11.13 -8.45 -11.73
N ASP A 24 -11.15 -7.24 -12.32
CA ASP A 24 -12.29 -6.81 -13.15
C ASP A 24 -11.77 -6.26 -14.48
N HIS A 25 -11.79 -7.13 -15.49
CA HIS A 25 -11.34 -6.83 -16.86
C HIS A 25 -12.20 -5.67 -17.43
N ASP A 26 -11.51 -4.65 -17.95
CA ASP A 26 -11.95 -3.73 -19.02
C ASP A 26 -12.75 -2.43 -18.72
N ARG A 27 -12.96 -1.95 -17.49
CA ARG A 27 -13.79 -0.71 -17.33
C ARG A 27 -13.30 0.47 -16.50
N VAL A 28 -12.12 0.49 -15.85
CA VAL A 28 -11.78 1.61 -14.94
C VAL A 28 -10.41 2.28 -15.14
N LEU A 29 -9.50 1.75 -15.96
CA LEU A 29 -8.25 2.48 -16.30
C LEU A 29 -8.34 3.05 -17.71
N GLY A 30 -8.70 4.33 -17.82
CA GLY A 30 -8.62 5.06 -19.08
C GLY A 30 -7.18 5.04 -19.62
N GLU A 31 -7.03 4.60 -20.87
CA GLU A 31 -5.98 4.94 -21.84
C GLU A 31 -4.64 5.49 -21.29
N HIS A 32 -3.87 4.67 -20.57
CA HIS A 32 -2.48 4.99 -20.20
C HIS A 32 -1.55 3.88 -20.68
N ALA A 33 -0.52 4.22 -21.46
CA ALA A 33 0.40 3.27 -22.10
C ALA A 33 1.14 2.36 -21.10
N ASP A 34 1.25 2.79 -19.85
CA ASP A 34 1.88 2.11 -18.72
C ASP A 34 0.86 1.72 -17.62
N GLY A 35 -0.44 1.95 -17.83
CA GLY A 35 -1.50 1.67 -16.85
C GLY A 35 -1.49 2.56 -15.60
N LEU A 36 -0.57 3.54 -15.50
CA LEU A 36 -0.41 4.40 -14.33
C LEU A 36 -0.88 5.84 -14.61
N PRO A 37 -1.62 6.47 -13.68
CA PRO A 37 -1.90 7.90 -13.73
C PRO A 37 -0.60 8.72 -13.74
N HIS A 38 -0.54 9.79 -14.55
CA HIS A 38 0.65 10.64 -14.67
C HIS A 38 1.23 11.06 -13.31
N ARG A 39 0.38 11.38 -12.32
CA ARG A 39 0.81 11.86 -11.00
C ARG A 39 1.63 10.84 -10.19
N LEU A 40 1.56 9.56 -10.54
CA LEU A 40 2.25 8.48 -9.82
C LEU A 40 3.51 8.00 -10.54
N ARG A 41 3.86 8.58 -11.70
CA ARG A 41 4.97 8.07 -12.52
C ARG A 41 6.33 8.16 -11.82
N ASP A 42 6.57 9.26 -11.12
CA ASP A 42 7.86 9.57 -10.48
C ASP A 42 7.98 9.03 -9.06
N TRP A 43 7.01 8.23 -8.61
CA TRP A 43 7.05 7.64 -7.28
C TRP A 43 8.05 6.51 -7.21
N ASP A 44 8.69 6.39 -6.04
CA ASP A 44 9.41 5.18 -5.68
C ASP A 44 8.41 4.01 -5.56
N ARG A 45 8.81 2.85 -6.08
CA ARG A 45 7.93 1.69 -6.24
C ARG A 45 8.53 0.49 -5.55
N ILE A 46 7.65 -0.28 -4.92
CA ILE A 46 7.96 -1.62 -4.43
C ILE A 46 7.21 -2.58 -5.34
N GLU A 47 7.94 -3.30 -6.18
CA GLU A 47 7.36 -4.35 -7.02
C GLU A 47 6.91 -5.52 -6.13
N VAL A 48 5.72 -6.05 -6.42
CA VAL A 48 5.14 -7.22 -5.75
C VAL A 48 4.82 -8.28 -6.79
N THR A 49 4.98 -9.55 -6.42
CA THR A 49 4.59 -10.65 -7.30
C THR A 49 3.06 -10.81 -7.35
N GLU A 50 2.56 -11.54 -8.33
CA GLU A 50 1.13 -11.86 -8.41
C GLU A 50 0.68 -12.69 -7.20
N ASP A 51 1.53 -13.59 -6.69
CA ASP A 51 1.25 -14.38 -5.50
C ASP A 51 1.15 -13.50 -4.24
N GLU A 52 2.04 -12.52 -4.09
CA GLU A 52 1.99 -11.58 -2.97
C GLU A 52 0.76 -10.67 -3.03
N ALA A 53 0.42 -10.20 -4.24
CA ALA A 53 -0.81 -9.45 -4.47
C ALA A 53 -2.05 -10.28 -4.10
N ALA A 54 -2.12 -11.54 -4.57
CA ALA A 54 -3.21 -12.46 -4.28
C ALA A 54 -3.30 -12.81 -2.79
N ALA A 55 -2.16 -12.88 -2.09
CA ALA A 55 -2.09 -13.10 -0.65
C ALA A 55 -2.43 -11.85 0.18
N MET A 56 -2.68 -10.70 -0.45
CA MET A 56 -2.97 -9.41 0.18
C MET A 56 -1.77 -8.77 0.91
N ALA A 57 -0.55 -9.00 0.42
CA ALA A 57 0.66 -8.36 0.95
C ALA A 57 0.62 -6.83 0.90
N THR A 58 -0.23 -6.29 0.02
CA THR A 58 -0.46 -4.85 -0.17
C THR A 58 -1.56 -4.26 0.73
N ASN A 59 -2.18 -5.06 1.60
CA ASN A 59 -3.34 -4.65 2.39
C ASN A 59 -3.00 -4.36 3.88
N GLY A 60 -1.75 -4.00 4.16
CA GLY A 60 -1.35 -3.50 5.47
C GLY A 60 -1.92 -2.10 5.77
N LEU A 61 -1.63 -1.59 6.96
CA LEU A 61 -2.19 -0.33 7.47
C LEU A 61 -1.10 0.73 7.67
N PRO A 62 -1.08 1.79 6.85
CA PRO A 62 -0.30 2.99 7.13
C PRO A 62 -0.82 3.72 8.37
N ILE A 63 0.01 3.81 9.41
CA ILE A 63 -0.32 4.56 10.64
C ILE A 63 0.00 6.04 10.42
N ASN A 64 1.22 6.33 10.00
CA ASN A 64 1.75 7.65 9.65
C ASN A 64 2.80 7.49 8.52
N PRO A 65 3.48 8.56 8.04
CA PRO A 65 4.47 8.44 6.98
C PRO A 65 5.67 7.54 7.31
N GLU A 66 6.00 7.37 8.59
CA GLU A 66 7.16 6.62 9.06
C GLU A 66 6.82 5.22 9.60
N THR A 67 5.54 4.83 9.69
CA THR A 67 5.12 3.58 10.37
C THR A 67 4.02 2.85 9.61
N TYR A 68 4.25 1.57 9.35
CA TYR A 68 3.35 0.67 8.63
C TYR A 68 3.12 -0.63 9.40
N VAL A 69 1.87 -1.10 9.46
CA VAL A 69 1.52 -2.37 10.10
C VAL A 69 1.23 -3.42 9.03
N THR A 70 1.81 -4.61 9.15
CA THR A 70 1.55 -5.73 8.23
C THR A 70 1.66 -7.09 8.92
N ASP A 71 1.34 -8.16 8.18
CA ASP A 71 1.45 -9.54 8.66
C ASP A 71 2.90 -10.06 8.50
N PRO A 72 3.45 -10.80 9.48
CA PRO A 72 4.77 -11.43 9.36
C PRO A 72 4.99 -12.26 8.07
N GLU A 73 3.92 -12.82 7.49
CA GLU A 73 3.96 -13.53 6.21
C GLU A 73 4.55 -12.66 5.08
N PHE A 74 4.37 -11.34 5.13
CA PHE A 74 4.78 -10.39 4.09
C PHE A 74 6.15 -9.75 4.36
N GLY A 75 7.04 -10.46 5.06
CA GLY A 75 8.36 -9.95 5.45
C GLY A 75 9.25 -9.49 4.31
N ARG A 76 9.04 -9.93 3.06
CA ARG A 76 9.76 -9.35 1.90
C ARG A 76 9.33 -7.90 1.64
N VAL A 77 8.03 -7.65 1.54
CA VAL A 77 7.47 -6.30 1.37
C VAL A 77 7.83 -5.43 2.57
N GLY A 78 7.76 -5.99 3.78
CA GLY A 78 8.21 -5.34 5.01
C GLY A 78 9.67 -4.87 4.93
N LYS A 79 10.60 -5.72 4.49
CA LYS A 79 12.02 -5.35 4.31
C LYS A 79 12.24 -4.25 3.27
N GLU A 80 11.45 -4.21 2.20
CA GLU A 80 11.51 -3.14 1.20
C GLU A 80 11.07 -1.79 1.79
N LEU A 81 10.07 -1.79 2.68
CA LEU A 81 9.64 -0.61 3.43
C LEU A 81 10.71 -0.18 4.45
N GLU A 82 11.27 -1.12 5.21
CA GLU A 82 12.35 -0.88 6.16
C GLU A 82 13.58 -0.27 5.49
N ALA A 83 13.96 -0.77 4.31
CA ALA A 83 15.07 -0.24 3.52
C ALA A 83 14.86 1.23 3.09
N ARG A 84 13.60 1.69 3.08
CA ARG A 84 13.19 3.08 2.77
C ARG A 84 12.99 3.93 4.02
N GLY A 85 13.35 3.41 5.19
CA GLY A 85 13.26 4.12 6.47
C GLY A 85 11.88 4.10 7.12
N ILE A 86 10.96 3.26 6.64
CA ILE A 86 9.64 3.07 7.26
C ILE A 86 9.77 1.99 8.33
N ALA A 87 9.34 2.29 9.55
CA ALA A 87 9.21 1.30 10.61
C ALA A 87 8.05 0.34 10.28
N VAL A 88 8.32 -0.96 10.30
CA VAL A 88 7.31 -1.98 10.05
C VAL A 88 6.99 -2.72 11.34
N GLU A 89 5.73 -2.61 11.75
CA GLU A 89 5.17 -3.33 12.88
C GLU A 89 4.47 -4.59 12.37
N TYR A 90 4.94 -5.76 12.82
CA TYR A 90 4.38 -7.04 12.40
C TYR A 90 3.37 -7.55 13.41
N VAL A 91 2.15 -7.81 12.95
CA VAL A 91 1.05 -8.38 13.74
C VAL A 91 0.51 -9.60 13.01
N ASP A 92 0.44 -10.75 13.70
CA ASP A 92 -0.18 -11.95 13.12
C ASP A 92 -1.67 -11.66 12.85
N PHE A 93 -2.03 -11.71 11.57
CA PHE A 93 -3.38 -11.46 11.08
C PHE A 93 -3.89 -12.62 10.22
N ALA A 94 -3.24 -13.80 10.29
CA ALA A 94 -3.50 -14.92 9.40
C ALA A 94 -4.95 -15.39 9.42
N VAL A 95 -5.54 -15.54 10.62
CA VAL A 95 -6.93 -15.98 10.76
C VAL A 95 -7.91 -14.97 10.17
N SER A 96 -7.68 -13.67 10.38
CA SER A 96 -8.53 -12.61 9.84
C SER A 96 -8.44 -12.54 8.31
N ARG A 97 -7.24 -12.71 7.75
CA ARG A 97 -7.01 -12.72 6.28
C ARG A 97 -7.79 -13.82 5.57
N LEU A 98 -8.07 -14.95 6.22
CA LEU A 98 -8.89 -16.01 5.65
C LEU A 98 -10.32 -15.57 5.30
N PHE A 99 -10.82 -14.48 5.91
CA PHE A 99 -12.15 -13.92 5.61
C PHE A 99 -12.15 -12.94 4.43
N GLY A 100 -11.04 -12.83 3.69
CA GLY A 100 -10.96 -12.03 2.46
C GLY A 100 -10.62 -10.56 2.68
N GLY A 101 -10.00 -10.21 3.81
CA GLY A 101 -9.50 -8.86 4.05
C GLY A 101 -8.36 -8.85 5.06
N ALA A 102 -7.44 -7.88 4.94
CA ALA A 102 -6.38 -7.65 5.92
C ALA A 102 -6.61 -6.33 6.67
N PHE A 103 -5.55 -5.75 7.25
CA PHE A 103 -5.63 -4.58 8.14
C PHE A 103 -6.40 -3.41 7.52
N ARG A 104 -6.16 -3.09 6.24
CA ARG A 104 -6.86 -1.97 5.57
C ARG A 104 -8.36 -2.25 5.44
N CYS A 105 -8.75 -3.47 5.07
CA CYS A 105 -10.15 -3.86 4.95
C CYS A 105 -10.88 -3.94 6.30
N SER A 106 -10.16 -4.23 7.38
CA SER A 106 -10.73 -4.38 8.72
C SER A 106 -10.77 -3.10 9.55
N THR A 107 -10.26 -1.98 9.02
CA THR A 107 -10.16 -0.72 9.77
C THR A 107 -10.76 0.45 9.00
N GLN A 108 -11.28 1.42 9.75
CA GLN A 108 -11.80 2.68 9.21
C GLN A 108 -11.16 3.83 10.00
N PRO A 109 -10.13 4.53 9.46
CA PRO A 109 -9.55 5.66 10.17
C PRO A 109 -10.59 6.79 10.26
N LEU A 110 -10.98 7.13 11.49
CA LEU A 110 -11.94 8.23 11.74
C LEU A 110 -11.24 9.60 11.83
N LEU A 111 -9.98 9.61 12.22
CA LEU A 111 -9.14 10.79 12.33
C LEU A 111 -7.69 10.42 12.00
N ARG A 112 -7.01 11.28 11.27
CA ARG A 112 -5.55 11.34 11.16
C ARG A 112 -5.15 12.75 11.60
N ALA A 113 -4.20 12.86 12.52
CA ALA A 113 -3.66 14.13 12.96
C ALA A 113 -2.28 14.32 12.32
N ASP A 114 -1.99 15.55 11.91
CA ASP A 114 -0.70 15.97 11.35
C ASP A 114 0.36 16.18 12.44
#